data_AF-X1VI44-F1
#
_entry.id   AF-X1VI44-F1
#
_cell.length_a   1.000
_cell.length_b   1.000
_cell.length_c   1.000
_cell.angle_alpha   90.00
_cell.angle_beta   90.00
_cell.angle_gamma   90.00
#
_symmetry.space_group_name_H-M   'P 1'
#
loop_
_entity.id
_entity.type
_entity.pdbx_description
1 polymer ?
#
loop_
_entity_poly.entity_id
_entity_poly.type
_entity_poly.pdbx_seq_one_letter_code
_entity_poly.pdbx_strand_id
1 'polypeptide(L)'
;ERPKSIGYIAPFYGNFAVVLKAYVYMLMLGSRGLVRVAENAVLNANYIREKLKPYYDIAFDRLCKHECVFKPTKKMLDNGVHTVDIAKALIDRGFHPPTIYFPIIVNEAIMIEPTETEGKETLDAFIEAMIEIAKLAETEPEKIKAAPVTTPVSRPDETTAAKQLNIASL
;
A
#
# COMPACT_ATOMS: atom_id res chain seq x y z
N GLU A 1 36.52 28.92 13.26
CA GLU A 1 36.29 27.50 12.86
C GLU A 1 35.14 26.94 13.69
N ARG A 2 34.28 26.07 13.14
CA ARG A 2 33.16 25.44 13.87
C ARG A 2 33.49 23.97 14.14
N PRO A 3 34.27 23.64 15.19
CA PRO A 3 34.89 22.31 15.37
C PRO A 3 33.89 21.17 15.62
N LYS A 4 32.63 21.48 15.95
CA LYS A 4 31.54 20.50 16.14
C LYS A 4 30.51 20.50 15.01
N SER A 5 30.72 21.31 13.97
CA SER A 5 29.79 21.33 12.84
C SER A 5 30.02 20.11 11.96
N ILE A 6 28.93 19.47 11.53
CA ILE A 6 28.97 18.46 10.46
C ILE A 6 29.08 19.08 9.06
N GLY A 7 29.18 20.42 8.97
CA GLY A 7 29.27 21.16 7.72
C GLY A 7 27.92 21.35 7.02
N TYR A 8 28.00 21.63 5.73
CA TYR A 8 26.87 21.83 4.84
C TYR A 8 26.36 20.48 4.34
N ILE A 9 25.08 20.21 4.55
CA ILE A 9 24.43 18.94 4.17
C ILE A 9 23.45 19.10 3.00
N ALA A 10 22.94 20.31 2.76
CA ALA A 10 22.00 20.62 1.69
C ALA A 10 21.95 22.14 1.44
N PRO A 11 21.57 22.58 0.22
CA PRO A 11 21.43 24.00 -0.12
C PRO A 11 20.39 24.74 0.70
N PHE A 12 20.74 25.98 1.05
CA PHE A 12 19.90 26.95 1.74
C PHE A 12 19.30 26.39 3.04
N TYR A 13 17.96 26.36 3.11
CA TYR A 13 17.18 25.87 4.25
C TYR A 13 16.34 24.63 3.89
N GLY A 14 16.75 23.92 2.82
CA GLY A 14 16.00 22.81 2.25
C GLY A 14 14.87 23.26 1.32
N ASN A 15 13.90 22.35 1.11
CA ASN A 15 12.83 22.53 0.13
C ASN A 15 11.74 23.47 0.67
N PHE A 16 11.96 24.80 0.57
CA PHE A 16 11.07 25.82 1.11
C PHE A 16 9.59 25.63 0.76
N ALA A 17 9.29 25.33 -0.51
CA ALA A 17 7.91 25.13 -0.96
C ALA A 17 7.23 23.90 -0.30
N VAL A 18 7.99 22.86 0.06
CA VAL A 18 7.45 21.68 0.77
C VAL A 18 7.15 22.04 2.23
N VAL A 19 8.05 22.79 2.87
CA VAL A 19 7.83 23.29 4.24
C VAL A 19 6.60 24.18 4.31
N LEU A 20 6.41 25.06 3.32
CA LEU A 20 5.24 25.94 3.25
C LEU A 20 3.92 25.15 3.16
N LYS A 21 3.87 24.08 2.36
CA LYS A 21 2.68 23.19 2.28
C LYS A 21 2.35 22.57 3.64
N ALA A 22 3.36 22.03 4.34
CA ALA A 22 3.17 21.44 5.67
C ALA A 22 2.70 22.48 6.69
N TYR A 23 3.28 23.70 6.65
CA TYR A 23 2.88 24.80 7.52
C TYR A 23 1.42 25.19 7.32
N VAL A 24 0.99 25.35 6.06
CA VAL A 24 -0.40 25.67 5.73
C VAL A 24 -1.35 24.56 6.18
N TYR A 25 -1.01 23.29 5.94
CA TYR A 25 -1.82 22.14 6.40
C TYR A 25 -2.02 22.16 7.94
N MET A 26 -0.94 22.36 8.70
CA MET A 26 -1.02 22.46 10.17
C MET A 26 -1.89 23.64 10.62
N LEU A 27 -1.76 24.80 9.98
CA LEU A 27 -2.56 25.98 10.32
C LEU A 27 -4.05 25.77 10.00
N MET A 28 -4.37 25.17 8.85
CA MET A 28 -5.76 24.93 8.43
C MET A 28 -6.48 23.93 9.35
N LEU A 29 -5.79 22.88 9.79
CA LEU A 29 -6.37 21.89 10.70
C LEU A 29 -6.42 22.39 12.15
N GLY A 30 -5.36 23.09 12.58
CA GLY A 30 -5.13 23.41 13.97
C GLY A 30 -4.95 22.17 14.87
N SER A 31 -4.72 22.40 16.16
CA SER A 31 -4.45 21.33 17.12
C SER A 31 -5.57 20.27 17.17
N ARG A 32 -6.84 20.69 17.18
CA ARG A 32 -7.98 19.76 17.19
C ARG A 32 -8.13 18.98 15.87
N GLY A 33 -7.82 19.60 14.74
CA GLY A 33 -7.88 18.91 13.44
C GLY A 33 -6.80 17.83 13.33
N LEU A 34 -5.59 18.12 13.79
CA LEU A 34 -4.49 17.14 13.80
C LEU A 34 -4.78 15.91 14.69
N VAL A 35 -5.49 16.10 15.81
CA VAL A 35 -5.96 14.96 16.63
C VAL A 35 -6.95 14.10 15.82
N ARG A 36 -7.94 14.72 15.17
CA ARG A 36 -8.92 13.99 14.35
C ARG A 36 -8.29 13.25 13.17
N VAL A 37 -7.26 13.83 12.55
CA VAL A 37 -6.48 13.17 11.49
C VAL A 37 -5.93 11.85 12.01
N ALA A 38 -5.23 11.86 13.14
CA ALA A 38 -4.65 10.66 13.71
C ALA A 38 -5.72 9.63 14.13
N GLU A 39 -6.81 10.08 14.76
CA GLU A 39 -7.92 9.21 15.18
C GLU A 39 -8.58 8.52 13.98
N ASN A 40 -8.89 9.26 12.92
CA ASN A 40 -9.54 8.73 11.73
C ASN A 40 -8.62 7.81 10.93
N ALA A 41 -7.32 8.12 10.80
CA ALA A 41 -6.36 7.23 10.15
C ALA A 41 -6.29 5.87 10.87
N VAL A 42 -6.25 5.89 12.22
CA VAL A 42 -6.26 4.65 13.02
C VAL A 42 -7.59 3.91 12.91
N LEU A 43 -8.71 4.63 12.90
CA LEU A 43 -10.04 4.04 12.74
C LEU A 43 -10.19 3.35 11.37
N ASN A 44 -9.81 4.03 10.29
CA ASN A 44 -9.90 3.52 8.93
C ASN A 44 -9.06 2.24 8.76
N ALA A 45 -7.84 2.21 9.28
CA ALA A 45 -6.97 1.04 9.22
C ALA A 45 -7.57 -0.16 9.98
N ASN A 46 -8.09 0.06 11.19
CA ASN A 46 -8.72 -1.01 11.96
C ASN A 46 -10.06 -1.45 11.36
N TYR A 47 -10.80 -0.56 10.68
CA TYR A 47 -12.01 -0.90 9.94
C TYR A 47 -11.71 -1.89 8.80
N ILE A 48 -10.73 -1.58 7.95
CA ILE A 48 -10.24 -2.51 6.92
C ILE A 48 -9.75 -3.81 7.56
N ARG A 49 -8.96 -3.70 8.63
CA ARG A 49 -8.39 -4.86 9.32
C ARG A 49 -9.46 -5.87 9.74
N GLU A 50 -10.49 -5.40 10.44
CA GLU A 50 -11.58 -6.27 10.92
C GLU A 50 -12.40 -6.89 9.78
N LYS A 51 -12.60 -6.15 8.68
CA LYS A 51 -13.36 -6.64 7.53
C LYS A 51 -12.63 -7.68 6.69
N LEU A 52 -11.30 -7.56 6.58
CA LEU A 52 -10.48 -8.47 5.78
C LEU A 52 -9.92 -9.67 6.55
N LYS A 53 -9.91 -9.63 7.89
CA LYS A 53 -9.45 -10.72 8.78
C LYS A 53 -10.01 -12.12 8.43
N PRO A 54 -11.26 -12.29 7.97
CA PRO A 54 -11.78 -13.61 7.58
C PRO A 54 -11.23 -14.15 6.25
N TYR A 55 -10.60 -13.31 5.43
CA TYR A 55 -10.24 -13.63 4.03
C TYR A 55 -8.73 -13.66 3.79
N TYR A 56 -7.96 -12.99 4.65
CA TYR A 56 -6.50 -12.93 4.60
C TYR A 56 -5.93 -13.21 5.98
N ASP A 57 -4.76 -13.85 6.04
CA ASP A 57 -4.09 -14.08 7.31
C ASP A 57 -3.48 -12.75 7.82
N ILE A 58 -3.67 -12.45 9.10
CA ILE A 58 -3.09 -11.25 9.71
C ILE A 58 -1.69 -11.55 10.27
N ALA A 59 -0.72 -10.67 9.99
CA ALA A 59 0.64 -10.84 10.49
C ALA A 59 0.74 -10.64 12.02
N PHE A 60 -0.02 -9.68 12.56
CA PHE A 60 -0.05 -9.35 13.97
C PHE A 60 -1.49 -9.15 14.44
N ASP A 61 -2.07 -10.14 15.15
CA ASP A 61 -3.46 -10.08 15.60
C ASP A 61 -3.63 -9.19 16.85
N ARG A 62 -3.57 -7.88 16.64
CA ARG A 62 -3.80 -6.84 17.64
C ARG A 62 -4.39 -5.60 16.97
N LEU A 63 -4.95 -4.69 17.77
CA LEU A 63 -5.30 -3.36 17.27
C LEU A 63 -4.06 -2.70 16.67
N CYS A 64 -4.22 -2.21 15.44
CA CYS A 64 -3.16 -1.58 14.70
C CYS A 64 -3.25 -0.05 14.83
N LYS A 65 -2.22 0.67 14.35
CA LYS A 65 -2.24 2.13 14.30
C LYS A 65 -2.83 2.56 12.95
N HIS A 66 -2.11 3.37 12.17
CA HIS A 66 -2.59 3.90 10.90
C HIS A 66 -2.52 2.92 9.72
N GLU A 67 -1.92 1.74 9.93
CA GLU A 67 -1.73 0.72 8.91
C GLU A 67 -1.88 -0.69 9.49
N CYS A 68 -2.19 -1.68 8.64
CA CYS A 68 -2.27 -3.09 8.98
C CYS A 68 -1.56 -3.97 7.95
N VAL A 69 -1.05 -5.12 8.39
CA VAL A 69 -0.28 -6.06 7.54
C VAL A 69 -0.99 -7.40 7.47
N PHE A 70 -1.31 -7.79 6.24
CA PHE A 70 -1.88 -9.09 5.86
C PHE A 70 -0.87 -9.93 5.09
N LYS A 71 -1.21 -11.20 4.88
CA LYS A 71 -0.59 -12.10 3.91
C LYS A 71 -1.67 -12.97 3.24
N PRO A 72 -1.43 -13.51 2.04
CA PRO A 72 -2.30 -14.50 1.43
C PRO A 72 -2.48 -15.70 2.35
N THR A 73 -3.65 -16.33 2.32
CA THR A 73 -3.88 -17.54 3.09
C THR A 73 -3.01 -18.68 2.55
N LYS A 74 -2.77 -19.70 3.38
CA LYS A 74 -2.06 -20.91 2.93
C LYS A 74 -2.67 -21.51 1.65
N LYS A 75 -4.00 -21.51 1.54
CA LYS A 75 -4.69 -22.07 0.37
C LYS A 75 -4.44 -21.27 -0.91
N MET A 76 -4.38 -19.94 -0.82
CA MET A 76 -4.01 -19.09 -1.96
C MET A 76 -2.58 -19.39 -2.43
N LEU A 77 -1.65 -19.53 -1.48
CA LEU A 77 -0.26 -19.87 -1.78
C LEU A 77 -0.12 -21.28 -2.38
N ASP A 78 -0.84 -22.27 -1.84
CA ASP A 78 -0.88 -23.64 -2.37
C ASP A 78 -1.46 -23.68 -3.81
N ASN A 79 -2.34 -22.73 -4.15
CA ASN A 79 -2.84 -22.51 -5.52
C ASN A 79 -1.87 -21.71 -6.42
N GLY A 80 -0.72 -21.32 -5.91
CA GLY A 80 0.29 -20.52 -6.62
C GLY A 80 -0.08 -19.05 -6.80
N VAL A 81 -1.01 -18.52 -6.00
CA VAL A 81 -1.35 -17.09 -5.98
C VAL A 81 -0.51 -16.40 -4.91
N HIS A 82 0.39 -15.53 -5.35
CA HIS A 82 1.28 -14.75 -4.49
C HIS A 82 0.78 -13.33 -4.29
N THR A 83 1.39 -12.60 -3.36
CA THR A 83 1.03 -11.23 -3.05
C THR A 83 1.11 -10.30 -4.26
N VAL A 84 2.09 -10.50 -5.15
CA VAL A 84 2.17 -9.74 -6.40
C VAL A 84 0.94 -9.95 -7.29
N ASP A 85 0.36 -11.15 -7.31
CA ASP A 85 -0.83 -11.43 -8.12
C ASP A 85 -2.07 -10.72 -7.56
N ILE A 86 -2.23 -10.69 -6.24
CA ILE A 86 -3.28 -9.93 -5.57
C ILE A 86 -3.12 -8.43 -5.86
N ALA A 87 -1.89 -7.91 -5.79
CA ALA A 87 -1.59 -6.53 -6.14
C ALA A 87 -1.96 -6.23 -7.60
N LYS A 88 -1.59 -7.09 -8.56
CA LYS A 88 -1.97 -6.87 -9.96
C LYS A 88 -3.49 -6.98 -10.18
N ALA A 89 -4.17 -7.86 -9.47
CA ALA A 89 -5.64 -7.99 -9.56
C ALA A 89 -6.41 -6.79 -9.00
N LEU A 90 -5.83 -6.04 -8.04
CA LEU A 90 -6.38 -4.77 -7.58
C LEU A 90 -6.36 -3.68 -8.67
N ILE A 91 -5.34 -3.69 -9.53
CA ILE A 91 -5.21 -2.71 -10.62
C ILE A 91 -6.41 -2.84 -11.59
N ASP A 92 -6.80 -4.07 -11.93
CA ASP A 92 -7.99 -4.31 -12.78
C ASP A 92 -9.31 -3.87 -12.12
N ARG A 93 -9.32 -3.68 -10.79
CA ARG A 93 -10.46 -3.17 -10.02
C ARG A 93 -10.37 -1.66 -9.77
N GLY A 94 -9.43 -0.98 -10.42
CA GLY A 94 -9.26 0.47 -10.32
C GLY A 94 -8.54 0.94 -9.06
N PHE A 95 -7.91 0.04 -8.30
CA PHE A 95 -7.15 0.41 -7.10
C PHE A 95 -5.65 0.37 -7.36
N HIS A 96 -4.96 1.42 -6.88
CA HIS A 96 -3.51 1.32 -6.72
C HIS A 96 -3.23 0.29 -5.61
N PRO A 97 -2.32 -0.67 -5.82
CA PRO A 97 -2.04 -1.67 -4.80
C PRO A 97 -1.42 -1.04 -3.54
N PRO A 98 -1.65 -1.65 -2.36
CA PRO A 98 -0.93 -1.28 -1.15
C PRO A 98 0.57 -1.61 -1.27
N THR A 99 1.34 -1.25 -0.25
CA THR A 99 2.74 -1.69 -0.15
C THR A 99 2.78 -3.22 -0.06
N ILE A 100 3.61 -3.86 -0.88
CA ILE A 100 3.81 -5.31 -0.86
C ILE A 100 5.24 -5.69 -0.51
N TYR A 101 5.43 -6.89 0.04
CA TYR A 101 6.73 -7.46 0.43
C TYR A 101 7.51 -6.62 1.47
N PHE A 102 6.82 -5.72 2.17
CA PHE A 102 7.33 -4.98 3.32
C PHE A 102 6.26 -4.95 4.42
N PRO A 103 6.63 -5.10 5.72
CA PRO A 103 7.99 -5.26 6.23
C PRO A 103 8.58 -6.66 5.94
N ILE A 104 9.91 -6.73 5.75
CA ILE A 104 10.62 -7.96 5.33
C ILE A 104 10.52 -9.14 6.31
N ILE A 105 10.10 -8.88 7.56
CA ILE A 105 9.86 -9.92 8.58
C ILE A 105 8.54 -10.68 8.37
N VAL A 106 7.68 -10.19 7.46
CA VAL A 106 6.43 -10.82 7.07
C VAL A 106 6.58 -11.29 5.62
N ASN A 107 6.66 -12.60 5.43
CA ASN A 107 6.66 -13.17 4.08
C ASN A 107 5.30 -12.91 3.40
N GLU A 108 5.32 -12.61 2.10
CA GLU A 108 4.12 -12.28 1.31
C GLU A 108 3.32 -11.09 1.88
N ALA A 109 3.99 -10.11 2.51
CA ALA A 109 3.33 -8.99 3.17
C ALA A 109 2.47 -8.14 2.23
N ILE A 110 1.26 -7.80 2.68
CA ILE A 110 0.34 -6.82 2.08
C ILE A 110 0.05 -5.76 3.16
N MET A 111 0.70 -4.59 3.07
CA MET A 111 0.64 -3.54 4.08
C MET A 111 -0.24 -2.37 3.63
N ILE A 112 -1.40 -2.24 4.27
CA ILE A 112 -2.48 -1.33 3.89
C ILE A 112 -2.54 -0.15 4.86
N GLU A 113 -2.40 1.06 4.33
CA GLU A 113 -2.55 2.34 5.03
C GLU A 113 -3.61 3.20 4.30
N PRO A 114 -4.85 3.30 4.83
CA PRO A 114 -5.91 4.06 4.17
C PRO A 114 -5.90 5.57 4.46
N THR A 115 -5.07 6.02 5.41
CA THR A 115 -5.05 7.40 5.94
C THR A 115 -6.43 7.90 6.41
N GLU A 116 -6.53 9.18 6.78
CA GLU A 116 -7.75 9.78 7.32
C GLU A 116 -8.70 10.33 6.26
N THR A 117 -8.20 10.59 5.05
CA THR A 117 -8.92 11.34 4.02
C THR A 117 -9.88 10.49 3.20
N GLU A 118 -9.70 9.17 3.21
CA GLU A 118 -10.55 8.25 2.47
C GLU A 118 -11.93 8.11 3.13
N GLY A 119 -12.96 8.30 2.31
CA GLY A 119 -14.35 8.14 2.72
C GLY A 119 -14.72 6.68 2.94
N LYS A 120 -15.72 6.41 3.79
CA LYS A 120 -16.16 5.04 4.12
C LYS A 120 -16.51 4.26 2.87
N GLU A 121 -17.14 4.90 1.89
CA GLU A 121 -17.54 4.30 0.61
C GLU A 121 -16.33 3.79 -0.18
N THR A 122 -15.21 4.52 -0.11
CA THR A 122 -13.95 4.10 -0.77
C THR A 122 -13.30 2.93 -0.02
N LEU A 123 -13.31 2.98 1.31
CA LEU A 123 -12.83 1.85 2.14
C LEU A 123 -13.65 0.58 1.86
N ASP A 124 -14.98 0.69 1.79
CA ASP A 124 -15.87 -0.43 1.49
C ASP A 124 -15.61 -0.98 0.08
N ALA A 125 -15.49 -0.14 -0.94
CA ALA A 125 -15.18 -0.57 -2.30
C ALA A 125 -13.83 -1.29 -2.38
N PHE A 126 -12.81 -0.81 -1.66
CA PHE A 126 -11.51 -1.48 -1.56
C PHE A 126 -11.62 -2.84 -0.85
N ILE A 127 -12.37 -2.91 0.26
CA ILE A 127 -12.63 -4.14 1.00
C ILE A 127 -13.36 -5.16 0.11
N GLU A 128 -14.38 -4.74 -0.62
CA GLU A 128 -15.14 -5.58 -1.54
C GLU A 128 -14.25 -6.15 -2.65
N ALA A 129 -13.41 -5.31 -3.27
CA ALA A 129 -12.42 -5.74 -4.25
C ALA A 129 -11.45 -6.78 -3.66
N MET A 130 -10.93 -6.54 -2.46
CA MET A 130 -10.04 -7.48 -1.76
C MET A 130 -10.73 -8.81 -1.43
N ILE A 131 -11.98 -8.79 -0.99
CA ILE A 131 -12.76 -10.00 -0.70
C ILE A 131 -13.05 -10.80 -1.97
N GLU A 132 -13.39 -10.13 -3.07
CA GLU A 132 -13.59 -10.75 -4.37
C GLU A 132 -12.31 -11.43 -4.86
N ILE A 133 -11.17 -10.74 -4.79
CA ILE A 133 -9.86 -11.30 -5.15
C ILE A 133 -9.54 -12.52 -4.29
N ALA A 134 -9.77 -12.47 -2.98
CA ALA A 134 -9.53 -13.61 -2.08
C ALA A 134 -10.32 -14.85 -2.50
N LYS A 135 -11.60 -14.68 -2.84
CA LYS A 135 -12.45 -15.79 -3.32
C LYS A 135 -11.94 -16.34 -4.64
N LEU A 136 -11.64 -15.48 -5.60
CA LEU A 136 -11.13 -15.87 -6.92
C LEU A 136 -9.74 -16.53 -6.84
N ALA A 137 -8.87 -16.10 -5.93
CA ALA A 137 -7.57 -16.73 -5.71
C ALA A 137 -7.71 -18.20 -5.27
N GLU A 138 -8.80 -18.53 -4.57
CA GLU A 138 -9.07 -19.89 -4.15
C GLU A 138 -9.82 -20.73 -5.19
N THR A 139 -10.73 -20.12 -5.97
CA THR A 139 -11.61 -20.85 -6.91
C THR A 139 -11.15 -20.80 -8.37
N GLU A 140 -10.55 -19.70 -8.80
CA GLU A 140 -10.15 -19.41 -10.19
C GLU A 140 -8.77 -18.72 -10.23
N PRO A 141 -7.70 -19.34 -9.69
CA PRO A 141 -6.39 -18.69 -9.48
C PRO A 141 -5.76 -18.16 -10.78
N GLU A 142 -6.03 -18.80 -11.92
CA GLU A 142 -5.52 -18.36 -13.22
C GLU A 142 -6.00 -16.94 -13.59
N LYS A 143 -7.22 -16.56 -13.21
CA LYS A 143 -7.72 -15.19 -13.44
C LYS A 143 -6.91 -14.15 -12.66
N ILE A 144 -6.50 -14.49 -11.43
CA ILE A 144 -5.72 -13.60 -10.58
C ILE A 144 -4.27 -13.50 -11.08
N LYS A 145 -3.67 -14.62 -11.49
CA LYS A 145 -2.31 -14.65 -12.05
C LYS A 145 -2.20 -13.95 -13.40
N ALA A 146 -3.27 -13.94 -14.20
CA ALA A 146 -3.30 -13.23 -15.48
C ALA A 146 -3.35 -11.71 -15.35
N ALA A 147 -3.81 -11.17 -14.22
CA ALA A 147 -3.94 -9.73 -14.00
C ALA A 147 -2.58 -9.00 -14.05
N PRO A 148 -2.51 -7.73 -14.50
CA PRO A 148 -3.64 -6.94 -14.98
C PRO A 148 -3.92 -7.20 -16.47
N VAL A 149 -5.21 -7.22 -16.84
CA VAL A 149 -5.66 -7.44 -18.23
C VAL A 149 -6.42 -6.26 -18.83
N THR A 150 -6.82 -5.28 -18.01
CA THR A 150 -7.59 -4.11 -18.45
C THR A 150 -6.71 -2.88 -18.74
N THR A 151 -5.44 -2.91 -18.33
CA THR A 151 -4.50 -1.80 -18.50
C THR A 151 -3.84 -1.79 -19.89
N PRO A 152 -3.36 -0.62 -20.37
CA PRO A 152 -2.67 -0.53 -21.67
C PRO A 152 -1.40 -1.39 -21.79
N VAL A 153 -0.77 -1.70 -20.65
CA VAL A 153 0.39 -2.57 -20.54
C VAL A 153 0.09 -3.61 -19.47
N SER A 154 0.38 -4.88 -19.77
CA SER A 154 0.25 -6.00 -18.82
C SER A 154 1.52 -6.14 -17.98
N ARG A 155 1.83 -7.36 -17.49
CA ARG A 155 3.05 -7.61 -16.70
C ARG A 155 4.30 -7.41 -17.55
N PRO A 156 5.19 -6.46 -17.19
CA PRO A 156 6.47 -6.30 -17.87
C PRO A 156 7.37 -7.51 -17.62
N ASP A 157 8.25 -7.81 -18.58
CA ASP A 157 9.32 -8.79 -18.37
C ASP A 157 10.47 -8.17 -17.58
N GLU A 158 10.36 -8.25 -16.26
CA GLU A 158 11.37 -7.73 -15.32
C GLU A 158 12.74 -8.43 -15.49
N THR A 159 12.75 -9.70 -15.90
CA THR A 159 13.99 -10.46 -16.10
C THR A 159 14.76 -9.92 -17.30
N THR A 160 14.08 -9.72 -18.42
CA THR A 160 14.68 -9.13 -19.61
C THR A 160 15.09 -7.68 -19.34
N ALA A 161 14.26 -6.88 -18.68
CA ALA A 161 14.60 -5.50 -18.34
C ALA A 161 15.87 -5.39 -17.48
N ALA A 162 16.05 -6.30 -16.50
CA ALA A 162 17.25 -6.35 -15.67
C ALA A 162 18.49 -6.84 -16.40
N LYS A 163 18.35 -7.76 -17.37
CA LYS A 163 19.47 -8.36 -18.12
C LYS A 163 19.87 -7.58 -19.37
N GLN A 164 18.93 -6.87 -19.99
CA GLN A 164 19.08 -6.15 -21.25
C GLN A 164 18.58 -4.70 -21.08
N LEU A 165 19.30 -3.96 -20.25
CA LEU A 165 18.97 -2.58 -19.90
C LEU A 165 18.94 -1.67 -21.14
N ASN A 166 17.75 -1.16 -21.48
CA ASN A 166 17.59 -0.05 -22.41
C ASN A 166 17.14 1.19 -21.63
N ILE A 167 18.09 2.09 -21.36
CA ILE A 167 17.91 3.24 -20.46
C ILE A 167 17.74 4.57 -21.18
N ALA A 168 17.78 4.58 -22.51
CA ALA A 168 17.59 5.78 -23.32
C ALA A 168 16.94 5.41 -24.65
N SER A 169 15.85 6.10 -24.98
CA SER A 169 15.38 6.15 -26.36
C SER A 169 16.31 7.11 -27.11
N LEU A 170 17.30 6.56 -27.82
CA LEU A 170 18.04 7.27 -28.86
C LEU A 170 17.25 7.22 -30.17
#